data_AF-A0A9Y2JL77-F1
#
_entry.id   AF-A0A9Y2JL77-F1
#
_cell.length_a   1.000
_cell.length_b   1.000
_cell.length_c   1.000
_cell.angle_alpha   90.00
_cell.angle_beta   90.00
_cell.angle_gamma   90.00
#
_symmetry.space_group_name_H-M   'P 1'
#
loop_
_entity.id
_entity.type
_entity.pdbx_description
1 polymer ?
#
loop_
_entity_poly.entity_id
_entity_poly.type
_entity_poly.pdbx_seq_one_letter_code
_entity_poly.pdbx_strand_id
1 'polypeptide(L)' 'MYDPFGTVTQQMDRAHVDTVLVAGRVVKRRRRLLADVGAHLVAADRLRDRLLSRG' A
#
# COMPACT_ATOMS: atom_id res chain seq x y z
N MET A 1 31.01 3.96 -1.28
CA MET A 1 30.64 2.98 -0.23
C MET A 1 29.18 2.60 -0.44
N TYR A 2 28.86 1.32 -0.57
CA TYR A 2 27.48 0.85 -0.76
C TYR A 2 26.83 0.68 0.62
N ASP A 3 25.79 1.45 0.91
CA ASP A 3 25.02 1.39 2.17
C ASP A 3 23.53 1.13 1.86
N PRO A 4 23.12 -0.15 1.79
CA PRO A 4 21.73 -0.49 1.48
C PRO A 4 20.77 -0.11 2.61
N PHE A 5 21.23 -0.05 3.86
CA PHE A 5 20.38 0.29 5.00
C PHE A 5 20.05 1.79 5.00
N GLY A 6 21.05 2.64 4.77
CA GLY A 6 20.85 4.07 4.56
C GLY A 6 19.94 4.35 3.37
N THR A 7 20.14 3.65 2.25
CA THR A 7 19.23 3.76 1.09
C THR A 7 17.79 3.38 1.46
N VAL A 8 17.55 2.24 2.12
CA VAL A 8 16.19 1.81 2.50
C VAL A 8 15.55 2.76 3.51
N THR A 9 16.30 3.25 4.49
CA THR A 9 15.73 4.02 5.61
C THR A 9 15.59 5.52 5.34
N GLN A 10 16.42 6.09 4.46
CA GLN A 10 16.47 7.55 4.23
C GLN A 10 16.07 7.95 2.80
N GLN A 11 16.18 7.04 1.83
CA GLN A 11 16.04 7.38 0.41
C GLN A 11 14.86 6.68 -0.28
N MET A 12 14.29 5.64 0.34
CA MET A 12 13.14 4.92 -0.20
C MET A 12 11.82 5.32 0.47
N ASP A 13 10.74 5.26 -0.32
CA ASP A 13 9.37 5.38 0.16
C ASP A 13 8.61 4.04 0.07
N ARG A 14 7.41 3.99 0.66
CA ARG A 14 6.53 2.80 0.62
C ARG A 14 6.06 2.40 -0.79
N ALA A 15 6.06 3.32 -1.75
CA ALA A 15 5.66 3.07 -3.14
C ALA A 15 6.76 2.33 -3.93
N HIS A 16 8.02 2.39 -3.49
CA HIS A 16 9.14 1.62 -4.06
C HIS A 16 9.04 0.11 -3.83
N VAL A 17 8.22 -0.35 -2.87
CA VAL A 17 8.02 -1.78 -2.62
C VAL A 17 7.34 -2.42 -3.83
N ASP A 18 8.07 -3.23 -4.61
CA ASP A 18 7.52 -3.88 -5.80
C ASP A 18 6.71 -5.14 -5.48
N THR A 19 7.28 -6.01 -4.64
CA THR A 19 6.78 -7.36 -4.36
C THR A 19 6.67 -7.58 -2.86
N VAL A 20 5.58 -8.21 -2.41
CA VAL A 20 5.33 -8.56 -1.00
C VAL A 20 4.92 -10.02 -0.92
N LEU A 21 5.50 -10.74 0.04
CA LEU A 21 5.15 -12.11 0.37
C LEU A 21 4.64 -12.20 1.81
N VAL A 22 3.60 -13.00 2.03
CA VAL A 22 3.05 -13.33 3.36
C VAL A 22 2.90 -14.85 3.43
N ALA A 23 3.53 -15.48 4.42
CA ALA A 23 3.56 -16.94 4.56
C ALA A 23 3.96 -17.66 3.26
N GLY A 24 4.97 -17.13 2.55
CA GLY A 24 5.44 -17.66 1.26
C GLY A 24 4.54 -17.39 0.06
N ARG A 25 3.38 -16.76 0.24
CA ARG A 25 2.45 -16.42 -0.84
C ARG A 25 2.68 -14.98 -1.30
N VAL A 26 2.78 -14.76 -2.61
CA VAL A 26 2.86 -13.41 -3.19
C VAL A 26 1.51 -12.71 -3.01
N VAL A 27 1.51 -11.52 -2.43
CA VAL A 27 0.31 -10.67 -2.26
C VAL A 27 0.39 -9.37 -3.06
N LYS A 28 1.58 -8.93 -3.44
CA LYS A 28 1.84 -7.79 -4.33
C LYS A 28 2.96 -8.16 -5.31
N ARG A 29 2.84 -7.78 -6.58
CA ARG A 29 3.88 -7.97 -7.61
C ARG A 29 3.78 -6.88 -8.66
N ARG A 30 4.91 -6.39 -9.20
CA ARG A 30 4.92 -5.33 -10.22
C ARG A 30 4.12 -4.11 -9.78
N ARG A 31 4.25 -3.73 -8.50
CA ARG A 31 3.49 -2.68 -7.82
C ARG A 31 1.96 -2.88 -7.75
N ARG A 32 1.42 -4.03 -8.16
CA ARG A 32 -0.01 -4.36 -8.11
C ARG A 32 -0.33 -5.32 -6.96
N LEU A 33 -1.33 -4.99 -6.15
CA LEU A 33 -1.88 -5.90 -5.15
C LEU A 33 -2.70 -6.98 -5.86
N LEU A 34 -2.57 -8.23 -5.42
CA LEU A 34 -3.28 -9.37 -6.00
C LEU A 34 -4.67 -9.57 -5.37
N ALA A 35 -4.89 -9.04 -4.18
CA ALA A 35 -6.22 -8.99 -3.56
C ALA A 35 -7.08 -7.90 -4.22
N ASP A 36 -8.38 -8.17 -4.36
CA ASP A 36 -9.35 -7.14 -4.72
C ASP A 36 -9.58 -6.19 -3.55
N VAL A 37 -9.44 -4.88 -3.83
CA VAL A 37 -9.63 -3.80 -2.86
C VAL A 37 -10.84 -2.92 -3.19
N GLY A 38 -11.60 -3.22 -4.25
CA GLY A 38 -12.73 -2.39 -4.69
C GLY A 38 -13.74 -2.14 -3.57
N ALA A 39 -14.10 -3.18 -2.81
CA ALA A 39 -15.01 -3.04 -1.67
C ALA A 39 -14.48 -2.10 -0.57
N HIS A 40 -13.16 -2.09 -0.34
CA HIS A 40 -12.52 -1.22 0.64
C HIS A 40 -12.54 0.25 0.19
N LEU A 41 -12.29 0.50 -1.11
CA LEU A 41 -12.34 1.83 -1.69
C LEU A 41 -13.76 2.41 -1.62
N VAL A 42 -14.77 1.62 -2.01
CA VAL A 42 -16.18 2.01 -1.91
C VAL A 42 -16.58 2.30 -0.46
N ALA A 43 -16.13 1.48 0.50
CA ALA A 43 -16.37 1.73 1.91
C ALA A 43 -15.70 3.03 2.40
N ALA A 44 -14.49 3.33 1.92
CA ALA A 44 -13.78 4.56 2.25
C ALA A 44 -14.50 5.80 1.70
N ASP A 45 -15.00 5.75 0.47
CA ASP A 45 -15.78 6.86 -0.12
C ASP A 45 -17.08 7.11 0.68
N ARG A 46 -17.84 6.05 1.00
CA ARG A 46 -19.05 6.16 1.83
C ARG A 46 -18.75 6.77 3.20
N LEU A 47 -17.61 6.40 3.80
CA LEU A 47 -17.19 6.96 5.07
C LEU A 47 -16.87 8.45 4.95
N ARG A 48 -16.15 8.85 3.90
CA ARG A 48 -15.84 10.26 3.62
C ARG A 48 -17.13 11.07 3.51
N ASP A 49 -18.09 10.61 2.71
CA ASP A 49 -19.34 11.34 2.46
C ASP A 49 -20.13 11.52 3.75
N ARG A 50 -20.18 10.49 4.61
CA ARG A 50 -20.83 10.55 5.92
C ARG A 50 -20.15 11.52 6.90
N LEU A 51 -18.82 11.65 6.83
CA LEU A 51 -18.08 12.58 7.68
C LEU A 51 -18.31 14.03 7.21
N LEU A 52 -18.35 14.26 5.89
CA LEU A 52 -18.60 15.57 5.32
C LEU A 52 -20.05 16.04 5.53
N SER A 53 -21.04 15.15 5.50
CA SER A 53 -22.45 15.50 5.72
C SER A 53 -22.79 15.79 7.20
N ARG A 54 -21.83 15.61 8.12
CA ARG A 54 -21.99 15.81 9.57
C ARG A 54 -21.24 17.05 10.10
N GLY A 55 -20.42 17.68 9.26
CA GLY A 55 -19.76 18.96 9.56
C GLY A 55 -20.52 20.12 8.94
#